data_AF-A0A960VB58-F1
#
_entry.id   AF-A0A960VB58-F1
#
_cell.length_a   1.000
_cell.length_b   1.000
_cell.length_c   1.000
_cell.angle_alpha   90.00
_cell.angle_beta   90.00
_cell.angle_gamma   90.00
#
_symmetry.space_group_name_H-M   'P 1'
#
loop_
_entity.id
_entity.type
_entity.pdbx_description
1 polymer ?
#
loop_
_entity_poly.entity_id
_entity_poly.type
_entity_poly.pdbx_seq_one_letter_code
_entity_poly.pdbx_strand_id
1 'polypeptide(L)'
;MKACFVYRELDFPKSHEIGELIGLLEEYDKEIAGIKSEVDDLTPYAVMTRYPGTGGKTSLEDANEAIEIAKEVRKLVLKTIKL
;
A
#
# COMPACT_ATOMS: atom_id res chain seq x y z
N MET A 1 1.03 -3.06 5.27
CA MET A 1 1.68 -1.81 5.75
C MET A 1 1.55 -1.66 7.26
N LYS A 2 0.39 -1.26 7.81
CA LYS A 2 0.23 -1.01 9.27
C LYS A 2 0.71 -2.14 10.19
N ALA A 3 0.55 -3.40 9.76
CA ALA A 3 1.08 -4.57 10.48
C ALA A 3 2.60 -4.53 10.70
N CYS A 4 3.39 -3.99 9.75
CA CYS A 4 4.85 -3.88 9.88
C CYS A 4 5.25 -2.94 11.02
N PHE A 5 4.53 -1.82 11.19
CA PHE A 5 4.77 -0.91 12.31
C PHE A 5 4.43 -1.55 13.64
N VAL A 6 3.25 -2.19 13.74
CA VAL A 6 2.81 -2.90 14.95
C VAL A 6 3.81 -4.00 15.33
N TYR A 7 4.26 -4.80 14.36
CA TYR A 7 5.25 -5.85 14.59
C TYR A 7 6.61 -5.32 15.08
N ARG A 8 6.96 -4.09 14.69
CA ARG A 8 8.21 -3.40 15.09
C ARG A 8 8.03 -2.50 16.31
N GLU A 9 6.85 -2.46 16.91
CA GLU A 9 6.50 -1.56 18.02
C GLU A 9 6.77 -0.08 17.72
N LEU A 10 6.55 0.33 16.46
CA LEU A 10 6.73 1.71 16.01
C LEU A 10 5.40 2.46 15.99
N ASP A 11 5.43 3.71 16.45
CA ASP A 11 4.32 4.65 16.23
C ASP A 11 4.24 5.04 14.75
N PHE A 12 3.02 5.25 14.26
CA PHE A 12 2.76 5.60 12.87
C PHE A 12 1.50 6.44 12.73
N PRO A 13 1.41 7.32 11.71
CA PRO A 13 0.21 8.08 11.45
C PRO A 13 -0.95 7.14 11.05
N LYS A 14 -2.15 7.39 11.57
CA LYS A 14 -3.36 6.66 11.18
C LYS A 14 -3.91 7.15 9.83
N SER A 15 -3.03 7.32 8.85
CA SER A 15 -3.34 7.75 7.48
C SER A 15 -3.83 6.58 6.62
N HIS A 16 -4.48 6.91 5.50
CA HIS A 16 -4.80 5.99 4.41
C HIS A 16 -3.92 6.22 3.18
N GLU A 17 -3.03 7.22 3.22
CA GLU A 17 -1.96 7.41 2.23
C GLU A 17 -0.94 6.28 2.37
N ILE A 18 -0.96 5.36 1.41
CA ILE A 18 -0.12 4.16 1.49
C ILE A 18 1.35 4.52 1.17
N GLY A 19 1.57 5.50 0.28
CA GLY A 19 2.89 6.06 -0.04
C GLY A 19 3.61 6.64 1.18
N GLU A 20 2.89 7.41 2.00
CA GLU A 20 3.42 7.93 3.27
C GLU A 20 3.84 6.78 4.21
N LEU A 21 3.01 5.75 4.34
CA LEU A 21 3.29 4.60 5.20
C LEU A 21 4.49 3.79 4.70
N ILE A 22 4.67 3.65 3.38
CA ILE A 22 5.87 3.03 2.80
C ILE A 22 7.10 3.87 3.11
N GLY A 23 7.04 5.18 2.86
CA GLY A 23 8.15 6.11 3.09
C GLY A 23 8.69 6.01 4.51
N LEU A 24 7.81 5.93 5.50
CA LEU A 24 8.18 5.75 6.91
C LEU A 24 8.80 4.37 7.20
N LEU A 25 8.45 3.32 6.45
CA LEU A 25 9.05 1.99 6.60
C LEU A 25 10.40 1.87 5.88
N GLU A 26 10.73 2.74 4.92
CA GLU A 26 12.01 2.72 4.20
C GLU A 26 13.21 2.85 5.15
N GLU A 27 13.04 3.56 6.28
CA GLU A 27 14.07 3.72 7.30
C GLU A 27 14.44 2.40 8.01
N TYR A 28 13.53 1.42 7.99
CA TYR A 28 13.63 0.17 8.75
C TYR A 28 13.72 -1.08 7.86
N ASP A 29 13.32 -0.96 6.59
CA ASP A 29 13.26 -2.06 5.63
C ASP A 29 13.45 -1.53 4.19
N LYS A 30 14.70 -1.58 3.71
CA LYS A 30 15.03 -1.11 2.36
C LYS A 30 14.37 -1.93 1.24
N GLU A 31 13.96 -3.17 1.52
CA GLU A 31 13.29 -4.00 0.53
C GLU A 31 11.85 -3.51 0.29
N ILE A 32 11.22 -2.92 1.30
CA ILE A 32 9.90 -2.28 1.18
C ILE A 32 9.93 -1.01 0.33
N ALA A 33 11.07 -0.32 0.22
CA ALA A 33 11.22 0.87 -0.63
C ALA A 33 11.03 0.55 -2.12
N GLY A 34 11.35 -0.69 -2.53
CA GLY A 34 11.35 -1.11 -3.93
C GLY A 34 9.98 -1.15 -4.60
N ILE A 35 8.89 -1.02 -3.83
CA ILE A 35 7.50 -1.05 -4.33
C ILE A 35 6.76 0.28 -4.17
N LYS A 36 7.45 1.34 -3.76
CA LYS A 36 6.80 2.61 -3.39
C LYS A 36 6.03 3.24 -4.57
N SER A 37 6.66 3.24 -5.75
CA SER A 37 6.07 3.80 -6.96
C SER A 37 4.76 3.12 -7.32
N GLU A 38 4.73 1.79 -7.30
CA GLU A 38 3.57 0.99 -7.68
C GLU A 38 2.45 1.11 -6.66
N VAL A 39 2.79 1.30 -5.39
CA VAL A 39 1.78 1.40 -4.33
C VAL A 39 1.09 2.76 -4.29
N ASP A 40 1.75 3.82 -4.74
CA ASP A 40 1.13 5.12 -4.89
C ASP A 40 -0.06 5.07 -5.87
N ASP A 41 0.00 4.19 -6.88
CA ASP A 41 -1.11 3.96 -7.83
C ASP A 41 -2.35 3.35 -7.16
N LEU A 42 -2.22 2.76 -5.96
CA LEU A 42 -3.35 2.23 -5.20
C LEU A 42 -4.11 3.30 -4.42
N THR A 43 -3.48 4.42 -4.08
CA THR A 43 -4.06 5.47 -3.24
C THR A 43 -5.37 6.05 -3.81
N PRO A 44 -5.48 6.38 -5.12
CA PRO A 44 -6.71 6.92 -5.69
C PRO A 44 -7.92 5.98 -5.54
N TYR A 45 -7.69 4.66 -5.63
CA TYR A 45 -8.76 3.66 -5.50
C TYR A 45 -9.40 3.64 -4.10
N ALA A 46 -8.72 4.18 -3.08
CA ALA A 46 -9.28 4.30 -1.75
C ALA A 46 -10.48 5.27 -1.70
N VAL A 47 -10.59 6.22 -2.63
CA VAL A 47 -11.69 7.20 -2.69
C VAL A 47 -12.60 6.94 -3.89
N MET A 48 -12.00 6.78 -5.08
CA MET A 48 -12.71 6.68 -6.37
C MET A 48 -13.77 5.58 -6.40
N THR A 49 -13.50 4.46 -5.72
CA THR A 49 -14.39 3.28 -5.73
C THR A 49 -15.58 3.42 -4.77
N ARG A 50 -15.53 4.34 -3.81
CA ARG A 50 -16.52 4.46 -2.73
C ARG A 50 -17.48 5.63 -2.89
N TYR A 51 -17.06 6.70 -3.54
CA TYR A 51 -17.86 7.92 -3.66
C TYR A 51 -18.21 8.20 -5.12
N PRO A 52 -19.50 8.16 -5.50
CA PRO A 52 -19.93 8.53 -6.84
C PRO A 52 -19.40 9.91 -7.25
N GLY A 53 -18.88 10.03 -8.48
CA GLY A 53 -18.36 11.29 -9.02
C GLY A 53 -16.94 11.66 -8.62
N THR A 54 -16.25 10.83 -7.83
CA THR A 54 -14.84 11.07 -7.43
C THR A 54 -13.82 10.37 -8.33
N GLY A 55 -14.26 9.62 -9.34
CA GLY A 55 -13.40 8.92 -10.29
C GLY A 55 -14.10 8.54 -11.60
N GLY A 56 -13.31 8.10 -12.59
CA GLY A 56 -13.81 7.51 -13.82
C GLY A 56 -14.25 6.06 -13.64
N LYS A 57 -14.74 5.43 -14.72
CA LYS A 57 -14.95 3.97 -14.74
C LYS A 57 -13.59 3.29 -14.63
N THR A 58 -13.37 2.51 -13.57
CA THR A 58 -12.26 1.57 -13.46
C THR A 58 -12.43 0.46 -14.49
N SER A 59 -11.41 0.23 -15.31
CA SER A 59 -11.38 -0.86 -16.28
C SER A 59 -11.08 -2.20 -15.59
N LEU A 60 -11.30 -3.32 -16.29
CA LEU A 60 -10.89 -4.64 -15.78
C LEU A 60 -9.36 -4.75 -15.69
N GLU A 61 -8.64 -4.08 -16.59
CA GLU A 61 -7.18 -4.04 -16.62
C GLU A 61 -6.64 -3.31 -15.39
N ASP A 62 -7.17 -2.12 -15.10
CA ASP A 62 -6.86 -1.31 -13.91
C ASP A 62 -7.06 -2.13 -12.62
N ALA A 63 -8.17 -2.88 -12.55
CA ALA A 63 -8.48 -3.71 -11.40
C ALA A 63 -7.49 -4.88 -11.25
N ASN A 64 -7.11 -5.52 -12.35
CA ASN A 64 -6.13 -6.60 -12.32
C ASN A 64 -4.74 -6.10 -11.90
N GLU A 65 -4.30 -4.96 -12.45
CA GLU A 65 -3.03 -4.33 -12.08
C GLU A 65 -3.00 -3.98 -10.58
N ALA A 66 -4.07 -3.34 -10.08
CA ALA A 66 -4.18 -3.01 -8.66
C ALA A 66 -4.13 -4.26 -7.76
N ILE A 67 -4.73 -5.38 -8.19
CA ILE A 67 -4.68 -6.65 -7.46
C ILE A 67 -3.25 -7.21 -7.43
N GLU A 68 -2.52 -7.18 -8.54
CA GLU A 68 -1.14 -7.69 -8.59
C GLU A 68 -0.20 -6.87 -7.70
N ILE A 69 -0.33 -5.54 -7.73
CA ILE A 69 0.42 -4.65 -6.81
C ILE A 69 0.08 -5.02 -5.36
N ALA A 70 -1.21 -5.15 -5.02
CA ALA A 70 -1.62 -5.50 -3.66
C ALA A 70 -1.10 -6.87 -3.19
N LYS A 71 -0.96 -7.85 -4.09
CA LYS A 71 -0.37 -9.16 -3.78
C LYS A 71 1.11 -9.04 -3.45
N GLU A 72 1.88 -8.29 -4.21
CA GLU A 72 3.31 -8.08 -3.93
C GLU A 72 3.52 -7.32 -2.62
N VAL A 73 2.72 -6.29 -2.33
CA VAL A 73 2.71 -5.62 -1.01
C VAL A 73 2.45 -6.62 0.11
N ARG A 74 1.43 -7.48 -0.04
CA ARG A 74 1.09 -8.47 0.98
C ARG A 74 2.24 -9.44 1.21
N LYS A 75 2.87 -9.93 0.16
CA LYS A 75 4.02 -10.85 0.23
C LYS A 75 5.20 -10.22 0.98
N LEU A 76 5.53 -8.95 0.69
CA LEU A 76 6.57 -8.22 1.41
C LEU A 76 6.21 -8.02 2.88
N VAL A 77 4.98 -7.59 3.19
CA VAL A 77 4.52 -7.43 4.56
C VAL A 77 4.64 -8.71 5.37
N LEU A 78 4.19 -9.84 4.81
CA LEU A 78 4.27 -11.16 5.45
C LEU A 78 5.73 -11.56 5.71
N LYS A 79 6.61 -11.37 4.72
CA LYS A 79 8.06 -11.57 4.88
C LYS A 79 8.63 -10.74 6.03
N THR A 80 8.29 -9.46 6.11
CA THR A 80 8.77 -8.54 7.17
C THR A 80 8.30 -8.96 8.56
N ILE A 81 7.04 -9.41 8.70
CA ILE A 81 6.48 -9.84 9.99
C ILE A 81 6.70 -11.32 10.31
N LYS A 82 7.54 -12.00 9.51
CA LYS A 82 7.91 -13.42 9.65
C LYS A 82 6.70 -14.38 9.70
N LEU A 83 5.69 -14.11 8.87
CA LEU A 83 4.49 -14.94 8.67
C LEU A 83 4.45 -15.56 7.27
#